data_AF-A0A2G6C4T7-F1
#
_entry.id   AF-A0A2G6C4T7-F1
#
_cell.length_a   1.000
_cell.length_b   1.000
_cell.length_c   1.000
_cell.angle_alpha   90.00
_cell.angle_beta   90.00
_cell.angle_gamma   90.00
#
_symmetry.space_group_name_H-M   'P 1'
#
loop_
_entity.id
_entity.type
_entity.pdbx_description
1 polymer ?
#
loop_
_entity_poly.entity_id
_entity_poly.type
_entity_poly.pdbx_seq_one_letter_code
_entity_poly.pdbx_strand_id
1 'polypeptide(L)'
;MNIVGLTGAIGHGKSAIANALQHYDSQALHLETNMPIMELANALQNDLISMQVSSSPEFVASWLCNLPIHIDRYMHDTVLPEDVCPTIQDLRENTDQHQKLFTYLETMQANPDLVGATIDADNKETYRPLLQWIGGYMIRRLGLLVWVGEIMERVRDYQANGGTLAIIGGLRSQPEANLVRDAGGVVVYVRRPDTPERDTSDATEVTRKAITHDAMVINNGTLQQLDACALQLLQDIRAGKVQATYDAAHATEPSE
;
A
#
# COMPACT_ATOMS: atom_id res chain seq x y z
N MET A 1 2.43 16.31 14.34
CA MET A 1 1.97 15.94 12.99
C MET A 1 0.71 15.10 13.13
N ASN A 2 -0.25 15.24 12.22
CA ASN A 2 -1.44 14.39 12.19
C ASN A 2 -1.20 13.22 11.23
N ILE A 3 -1.62 12.02 11.62
CA ILE A 3 -1.50 10.82 10.76
C ILE A 3 -2.89 10.22 10.60
N VAL A 4 -3.29 9.95 9.36
CA VAL A 4 -4.60 9.38 9.02
C VAL A 4 -4.39 8.07 8.29
N GLY A 5 -4.71 6.96 8.95
CA GLY A 5 -4.70 5.63 8.34
C GLY A 5 -6.05 5.29 7.75
N LEU A 6 -6.14 5.03 6.45
CA LEU A 6 -7.38 4.73 5.75
C LEU A 6 -7.55 3.23 5.50
N THR A 7 -8.70 2.71 5.90
CA THR A 7 -9.15 1.36 5.56
C THR A 7 -10.59 1.38 5.04
N GLY A 8 -11.05 0.28 4.45
CA GLY A 8 -12.32 0.17 3.75
C GLY A 8 -12.24 -0.76 2.56
N ALA A 9 -13.36 -1.36 2.17
CA ALA A 9 -13.39 -2.29 1.04
C ALA A 9 -13.05 -1.60 -0.29
N ILE A 10 -12.77 -2.40 -1.31
CA ILE A 10 -12.53 -1.93 -2.68
C ILE A 10 -13.75 -1.12 -3.17
N GLY A 11 -13.50 0.04 -3.77
CA GLY A 11 -14.56 0.92 -4.30
C GLY A 11 -15.30 1.79 -3.28
N HIS A 12 -14.95 1.73 -1.99
CA HIS A 12 -15.66 2.51 -0.96
C HIS A 12 -15.22 3.99 -0.88
N GLY A 13 -14.23 4.41 -1.67
CA GLY A 13 -13.83 5.82 -1.77
C GLY A 13 -12.68 6.26 -0.86
N LYS A 14 -11.81 5.34 -0.43
CA LYS A 14 -10.59 5.68 0.33
C LYS A 14 -9.74 6.76 -0.36
N SER A 15 -9.45 6.58 -1.65
CA SER A 15 -8.67 7.56 -2.42
C SER A 15 -9.39 8.90 -2.56
N ALA A 16 -10.73 8.91 -2.63
CA ALA A 16 -11.49 10.16 -2.68
C ALA A 16 -11.35 10.95 -1.36
N ILE A 17 -11.40 10.25 -0.22
CA ILE A 17 -11.14 10.86 1.09
C ILE A 17 -9.69 11.32 1.23
N ALA A 18 -8.71 10.53 0.78
CA ALA A 18 -7.31 10.94 0.80
C ALA A 18 -7.09 12.24 0.00
N ASN A 19 -7.63 12.31 -1.21
CA ASN A 19 -7.54 13.50 -2.06
C ASN A 19 -8.22 14.72 -1.43
N ALA A 20 -9.39 14.53 -0.80
CA ALA A 20 -10.09 15.60 -0.09
C ALA A 20 -9.29 16.10 1.12
N LEU A 21 -8.67 15.22 1.90
CA LEU A 21 -7.80 15.63 3.01
C LEU A 21 -6.57 16.41 2.51
N GLN A 22 -5.98 15.99 1.39
CA GLN A 22 -4.85 16.67 0.77
C GLN A 22 -5.22 18.05 0.21
N HIS A 23 -6.46 18.27 -0.19
CA HIS A 23 -6.95 19.59 -0.61
C HIS A 23 -6.80 20.64 0.51
N TYR A 24 -7.01 20.25 1.77
CA TYR A 24 -6.93 21.14 2.94
C TYR A 24 -5.53 21.25 3.57
N ASP A 25 -4.57 20.49 3.06
CA ASP A 25 -3.16 20.58 3.42
C ASP A 25 -2.34 20.21 2.19
N SER A 26 -2.02 21.22 1.37
CA SER A 26 -1.34 21.03 0.08
C SER A 26 0.06 20.45 0.18
N GLN A 27 0.64 20.43 1.39
CA GLN A 27 1.93 19.80 1.67
C GLN A 27 1.77 18.39 2.24
N ALA A 28 0.54 17.90 2.43
CA ALA A 28 0.30 16.60 3.03
C ALA A 28 1.00 15.48 2.26
N LEU A 29 1.64 14.61 3.03
CA LEU A 29 2.24 13.39 2.52
C LEU A 29 1.14 12.35 2.32
N HIS A 30 0.89 11.92 1.08
CA HIS A 30 -0.03 10.82 0.79
C HIS A 30 0.77 9.60 0.33
N LEU A 31 0.68 8.52 1.10
CA LEU A 31 1.31 7.24 0.84
C LEU A 31 0.26 6.14 0.78
N GLU A 32 0.52 5.12 -0.04
CA GLU A 32 -0.29 3.90 -0.10
C GLU A 32 0.60 2.72 0.30
N THR A 33 0.05 1.74 1.03
CA THR A 33 0.83 0.57 1.49
C THR A 33 1.42 -0.27 0.35
N ASN A 34 0.92 -0.13 -0.87
CA ASN A 34 1.47 -0.79 -2.06
C ASN A 34 2.59 0.00 -2.75
N MET A 35 2.87 1.24 -2.35
CA MET A 35 3.89 2.09 -2.99
C MET A 35 5.30 1.46 -2.90
N PRO A 36 5.80 1.02 -1.73
CA PRO A 36 7.12 0.38 -1.66
C PRO A 36 7.19 -0.92 -2.47
N ILE A 37 6.08 -1.65 -2.58
CA ILE A 37 5.97 -2.85 -3.41
C ILE A 37 6.18 -2.52 -4.89
N MET A 38 5.54 -1.45 -5.37
CA MET A 38 5.68 -0.98 -6.76
C MET A 38 7.09 -0.45 -7.05
N GLU A 39 7.73 0.25 -6.10
CA GLU A 39 9.09 0.74 -6.24
C GLU A 39 10.09 -0.43 -6.36
N LEU A 40 9.99 -1.43 -5.48
CA LEU A 40 10.80 -2.65 -5.59
C LEU A 40 10.52 -3.42 -6.88
N ALA A 41 9.26 -3.52 -7.30
CA ALA A 41 8.90 -4.19 -8.54
C ALA A 41 9.52 -3.50 -9.76
N ASN A 42 9.48 -2.17 -9.81
CA ASN A 42 10.12 -1.37 -10.86
C ASN A 42 11.64 -1.54 -10.86
N ALA A 43 12.27 -1.56 -9.67
CA ALA A 43 13.71 -1.77 -9.54
C ALA A 43 14.14 -3.14 -10.08
N LEU A 44 13.42 -4.19 -9.69
CA LEU A 44 13.66 -5.56 -10.19
C LEU A 44 13.40 -5.68 -11.70
N GLN A 45 12.35 -5.04 -12.21
CA GLN A 45 12.03 -5.07 -13.64
C GLN A 45 13.12 -4.37 -14.48
N ASN A 46 13.71 -3.29 -13.97
CA ASN A 46 14.82 -2.60 -14.64
C ASN A 46 16.06 -3.49 -14.78
N ASP A 47 16.34 -4.37 -13.83
CA ASP A 47 17.45 -5.33 -13.95
C ASP A 47 17.28 -6.24 -15.18
N LEU A 48 16.03 -6.60 -15.52
CA LEU A 48 15.70 -7.49 -16.62
C LEU A 48 16.01 -6.88 -18.00
N ILE A 49 16.09 -5.55 -18.14
CA ILE A 49 16.38 -4.87 -19.42
C ILE A 49 17.69 -5.36 -20.04
N SER A 50 18.67 -5.62 -19.18
CA SER A 50 20.01 -6.06 -19.60
C SER A 50 20.16 -7.58 -19.71
N MET A 51 19.07 -8.32 -19.46
CA MET A 51 19.09 -9.76 -19.30
C MET A 51 18.25 -10.46 -20.36
N GLN A 52 18.67 -11.66 -20.76
CA GLN A 52 17.79 -12.56 -21.49
C GLN A 52 16.85 -13.25 -20.49
N VAL A 53 15.62 -12.74 -20.40
CA VAL A 53 14.63 -13.23 -19.42
C VAL A 53 14.41 -14.74 -19.57
N SER A 54 14.43 -15.44 -18.44
CA SER A 54 14.20 -16.89 -18.34
C SER A 54 13.37 -17.18 -17.08
N SER A 55 12.72 -18.34 -17.04
CA SER A 55 11.98 -18.86 -15.90
C SER A 55 12.70 -20.06 -15.30
N SER A 56 13.97 -20.28 -15.65
CA SER A 56 14.80 -21.29 -14.99
C SER A 56 15.15 -20.85 -13.56
N PRO A 57 15.13 -21.76 -12.57
CA PRO A 57 15.50 -21.44 -11.19
C PRO A 57 16.86 -20.75 -11.05
N GLU A 58 17.84 -21.09 -11.87
CA GLU A 58 19.17 -20.49 -11.88
C GLU A 58 19.14 -19.02 -12.31
N PHE A 59 18.34 -18.70 -13.34
CA PHE A 59 18.14 -17.32 -13.77
C PHE A 59 17.45 -16.52 -12.68
N VAL A 60 16.37 -17.08 -12.10
CA VAL A 60 15.59 -16.40 -11.07
C VAL A 60 16.44 -16.11 -9.83
N ALA A 61 17.24 -17.09 -9.37
CA ALA A 61 18.17 -16.88 -8.27
C ALA A 61 19.17 -15.76 -8.59
N SER A 62 19.77 -15.80 -9.79
CA SER A 62 20.74 -14.78 -10.20
C SER A 62 20.16 -13.38 -10.29
N TRP A 63 18.92 -13.24 -10.78
CA TRP A 63 18.22 -11.97 -10.87
C TRP A 63 17.85 -11.44 -9.48
N LEU A 64 17.31 -12.30 -8.60
CA LEU A 64 16.92 -11.94 -7.25
C LEU A 64 18.11 -11.66 -6.31
N CYS A 65 19.35 -11.99 -6.68
CA CYS A 65 20.54 -11.59 -5.91
C CYS A 65 20.65 -10.07 -5.71
N ASN A 66 20.02 -9.25 -6.56
CA ASN A 66 19.99 -7.80 -6.40
C ASN A 66 18.91 -7.31 -5.42
N LEU A 67 18.01 -8.19 -4.96
CA LEU A 67 16.91 -7.81 -4.08
C LEU A 67 17.36 -7.10 -2.79
N PRO A 68 18.41 -7.54 -2.06
CA PRO A 68 18.92 -6.81 -0.90
C PRO A 68 19.37 -5.38 -1.23
N ILE A 69 20.01 -5.19 -2.39
CA ILE A 69 20.50 -3.87 -2.85
C ILE A 69 19.31 -2.94 -3.12
N HIS A 70 18.24 -3.46 -3.73
CA HIS A 70 17.04 -2.68 -3.98
C HIS A 70 16.28 -2.36 -2.70
N ILE A 71 16.23 -3.30 -1.74
CA ILE A 71 15.63 -3.04 -0.42
C ILE A 71 16.39 -1.92 0.30
N ASP A 72 17.72 -2.01 0.40
CA ASP A 72 18.54 -0.98 1.04
C ASP A 72 18.40 0.41 0.38
N ARG A 73 18.09 0.44 -0.93
CA ARG A 73 17.89 1.69 -1.69
C ARG A 73 16.50 2.30 -1.49
N TYR A 74 15.46 1.48 -1.49
CA TYR A 74 14.06 1.93 -1.55
C TYR A 74 13.33 1.82 -0.20
N MET A 75 13.96 1.18 0.78
CA MET A 75 13.43 0.98 2.12
C MET A 75 14.45 1.43 3.15
N HIS A 76 13.96 1.82 4.32
CA HIS A 76 14.76 2.18 5.49
C HIS A 76 15.18 0.93 6.27
N ASP A 77 15.48 -0.16 5.55
CA ASP A 77 15.84 -1.44 6.11
C ASP A 77 17.02 -2.03 5.35
N THR A 78 18.01 -2.55 6.08
CA THR A 78 19.18 -3.21 5.49
C THR A 78 19.05 -4.69 5.79
N VAL A 79 18.87 -5.47 4.72
CA VAL A 79 18.67 -6.92 4.80
C VAL A 79 19.86 -7.68 4.24
N LEU A 80 20.14 -8.86 4.78
CA LEU A 80 21.14 -9.75 4.22
C LEU A 80 20.54 -10.60 3.09
N PRO A 81 21.37 -11.09 2.14
CA PRO A 81 20.89 -11.99 1.09
C PRO A 81 20.12 -13.21 1.63
N GLU A 82 20.57 -13.81 2.73
CA GLU A 82 19.89 -14.94 3.39
C GLU A 82 18.50 -14.59 3.93
N ASP A 83 18.20 -13.32 4.16
CA ASP A 83 16.90 -12.89 4.68
C ASP A 83 15.85 -12.84 3.59
N VAL A 84 16.24 -12.57 2.32
CA VAL A 84 15.28 -12.26 1.25
C VAL A 84 15.50 -13.04 -0.05
N CYS A 85 16.70 -13.49 -0.37
CA CYS A 85 16.93 -14.26 -1.60
C CYS A 85 16.44 -15.71 -1.41
N PRO A 86 15.62 -16.24 -2.32
CA PRO A 86 15.30 -17.66 -2.32
C PRO A 86 16.51 -18.47 -2.82
N THR A 87 16.70 -19.68 -2.30
CA THR A 87 17.72 -20.58 -2.81
C THR A 87 17.27 -21.19 -4.14
N ILE A 88 18.22 -21.68 -4.94
CA ILE A 88 17.90 -22.43 -6.17
C ILE A 88 17.01 -23.65 -5.85
N GLN A 89 17.22 -24.28 -4.70
CA GLN A 89 16.41 -25.42 -4.28
C GLN A 89 14.95 -25.00 -4.01
N ASP A 90 14.73 -23.89 -3.29
CA ASP A 90 13.38 -23.36 -3.02
C ASP A 90 12.64 -23.02 -4.32
N LEU A 91 13.37 -22.50 -5.31
CA LEU A 91 12.84 -22.16 -6.63
C LEU A 91 12.52 -23.40 -7.47
N ARG A 92 13.32 -24.46 -7.37
CA ARG A 92 13.07 -25.75 -8.06
C ARG A 92 11.87 -26.49 -7.50
N GLU A 93 11.67 -26.42 -6.19
CA GLU A 93 10.50 -27.00 -5.54
C GLU A 93 9.21 -26.30 -5.98
N ASN A 94 9.31 -25.08 -6.51
CA ASN A 94 8.23 -24.29 -7.11
C ASN A 94 6.92 -24.38 -6.32
N THR A 95 7.05 -24.15 -5.01
CA THR A 95 5.90 -24.13 -4.10
C THR A 95 4.91 -23.03 -4.50
N ASP A 96 3.68 -23.08 -3.97
CA ASP A 96 2.66 -22.04 -4.18
C ASP A 96 3.19 -20.61 -3.91
N GLN A 97 4.25 -20.47 -3.10
CA GLN A 97 4.92 -19.21 -2.81
C GLN A 97 5.64 -18.59 -4.03
N HIS A 98 6.13 -19.38 -4.99
CA HIS A 98 6.88 -18.89 -6.16
C HIS A 98 6.07 -18.92 -7.46
N GLN A 99 4.91 -19.58 -7.49
CA GLN A 99 4.09 -19.72 -8.70
C GLN A 99 3.83 -18.37 -9.41
N LYS A 100 3.47 -17.33 -8.67
CA LYS A 100 3.21 -15.99 -9.23
C LYS A 100 4.45 -15.33 -9.84
N LEU A 101 5.63 -15.58 -9.28
CA LEU A 101 6.90 -15.10 -9.82
C LEU A 101 7.20 -15.75 -11.17
N PHE A 102 7.03 -17.06 -11.26
CA PHE A 102 7.24 -17.79 -12.51
C PHE A 102 6.21 -17.39 -13.58
N THR A 103 4.93 -17.24 -13.22
CA THR A 103 3.90 -16.70 -14.14
C THR A 103 4.27 -15.32 -14.69
N TYR A 104 4.82 -14.45 -13.85
CA TYR A 104 5.33 -13.15 -14.29
C TYR A 104 6.46 -13.32 -15.32
N LEU A 105 7.48 -14.12 -15.02
CA LEU A 105 8.64 -14.31 -15.89
C LEU A 105 8.30 -14.98 -17.22
N GLU A 106 7.36 -15.93 -17.23
CA GLU A 106 6.81 -16.54 -18.44
C GLU A 106 6.09 -15.49 -19.30
N THR A 107 5.34 -14.58 -18.67
CA THR A 107 4.66 -13.47 -19.38
C THR A 107 5.68 -12.52 -20.01
N MET A 108 6.76 -12.18 -19.29
CA MET A 108 7.82 -11.32 -19.80
C MET A 108 8.61 -11.98 -20.94
N GLN A 109 8.86 -13.29 -20.87
CA GLN A 109 9.47 -14.04 -21.97
C GLN A 109 8.61 -14.05 -23.22
N ALA A 110 7.30 -14.27 -23.06
CA ALA A 110 6.36 -14.29 -24.17
C ALA A 110 6.13 -12.90 -24.77
N ASN A 111 6.34 -11.83 -23.99
CA ASN A 111 6.10 -10.44 -24.39
C ASN A 111 7.29 -9.55 -24.00
N PRO A 112 8.42 -9.63 -24.72
CA PRO A 112 9.64 -8.89 -24.38
C PRO A 112 9.47 -7.36 -24.32
N ASP A 113 8.51 -6.80 -25.05
CA ASP A 113 8.20 -5.36 -25.05
C ASP A 113 7.71 -4.85 -23.69
N LEU A 114 7.26 -5.75 -22.80
CA LEU A 114 6.87 -5.42 -21.43
C LEU A 114 8.07 -5.30 -20.48
N VAL A 115 9.25 -5.80 -20.88
CA VAL A 115 10.45 -5.76 -20.03
C VAL A 115 10.96 -4.32 -19.94
N GLY A 116 11.14 -3.85 -18.70
CA GLY A 116 11.61 -2.49 -18.41
C GLY A 116 10.58 -1.38 -18.53
N ALA A 117 9.32 -1.70 -18.85
CA ALA A 117 8.25 -0.72 -18.85
C ALA A 117 7.78 -0.41 -17.42
N THR A 118 8.00 0.83 -16.97
CA THR A 118 7.61 1.31 -15.64
C THR A 118 6.18 0.90 -15.27
N ILE A 119 6.05 0.24 -14.12
CA ILE A 119 4.79 -0.19 -13.54
C ILE A 119 4.10 1.00 -12.89
N ASP A 120 2.90 1.31 -13.35
CA ASP A 120 2.06 2.43 -12.91
C ASP A 120 0.59 2.02 -12.68
N ALA A 121 -0.28 2.99 -12.42
CA ALA A 121 -1.69 2.72 -12.14
C ALA A 121 -2.46 2.13 -13.34
N ASP A 122 -2.03 2.42 -14.57
CA ASP A 122 -2.70 2.06 -15.81
C ASP A 122 -2.32 0.65 -16.27
N ASN A 123 -1.08 0.24 -16.01
CA ASN A 123 -0.55 -1.06 -16.45
C ASN A 123 -0.34 -2.08 -15.33
N LYS A 124 -0.50 -1.72 -14.04
CA LYS A 124 -0.25 -2.61 -12.89
C LYS A 124 -0.96 -3.98 -12.95
N GLU A 125 -2.09 -4.08 -13.64
CA GLU A 125 -2.81 -5.35 -13.77
C GLU A 125 -2.00 -6.39 -14.56
N THR A 126 -1.25 -5.94 -15.56
CA THR A 126 -0.29 -6.78 -16.33
C THR A 126 0.82 -7.32 -15.42
N TYR A 127 1.26 -6.52 -14.45
CA TYR A 127 2.35 -6.85 -13.52
C TYR A 127 1.85 -7.43 -12.19
N ARG A 128 0.54 -7.67 -12.05
CA ARG A 128 -0.08 -8.14 -10.81
C ARG A 128 0.58 -9.39 -10.22
N PRO A 129 1.01 -10.40 -11.00
CA PRO A 129 1.69 -11.56 -10.43
C PRO A 129 3.00 -11.19 -9.70
N LEU A 130 3.81 -10.29 -10.25
CA LEU A 130 5.03 -9.79 -9.60
C LEU A 130 4.69 -9.02 -8.32
N LEU A 131 3.75 -8.07 -8.40
CA LEU A 131 3.35 -7.26 -7.24
C LEU A 131 2.82 -8.12 -6.09
N GLN A 132 1.99 -9.12 -6.40
CA GLN A 132 1.46 -10.05 -5.40
C GLN A 132 2.54 -10.98 -4.86
N TRP A 133 3.50 -11.39 -5.69
CA TRP A 133 4.63 -12.18 -5.24
C TRP A 133 5.48 -11.39 -4.24
N ILE A 134 5.97 -10.20 -4.62
CA ILE A 134 6.78 -9.33 -3.75
C ILE A 134 6.03 -9.07 -2.44
N GLY A 135 4.78 -8.60 -2.54
CA GLY A 135 3.96 -8.26 -1.39
C GLY A 135 3.84 -9.40 -0.37
N GLY A 136 3.50 -10.61 -0.83
CA GLY A 136 3.32 -11.77 0.05
C GLY A 136 4.63 -12.44 0.46
N TYR A 137 5.63 -12.45 -0.42
CA TYR A 137 6.94 -13.05 -0.17
C TYR A 137 7.69 -12.30 0.93
N MET A 138 7.73 -10.97 0.85
CA MET A 138 8.41 -10.15 1.85
C MET A 138 7.71 -10.20 3.21
N ILE A 139 6.37 -10.27 3.27
CA ILE A 139 5.64 -10.48 4.53
C ILE A 139 6.07 -11.78 5.22
N ARG A 140 6.30 -12.86 4.45
CA ARG A 140 6.77 -14.14 5.01
C ARG A 140 8.21 -14.08 5.50
N ARG A 141 9.06 -13.28 4.85
CA ARG A 141 10.50 -13.21 5.13
C ARG A 141 10.84 -12.19 6.22
N LEU A 142 10.29 -10.98 6.12
CA LEU A 142 10.60 -9.83 6.99
C LEU A 142 9.48 -9.53 7.99
N GLY A 143 8.33 -10.19 7.87
CA GLY A 143 7.21 -10.06 8.80
C GLY A 143 6.07 -9.18 8.27
N LEU A 144 4.91 -9.29 8.96
CA LEU A 144 3.65 -8.68 8.56
C LEU A 144 3.72 -7.15 8.40
N LEU A 145 4.57 -6.50 9.18
CA LEU A 145 4.65 -5.05 9.26
C LEU A 145 5.64 -4.44 8.27
N VAL A 146 6.32 -5.23 7.44
CA VAL A 146 7.39 -4.73 6.55
C VAL A 146 6.96 -3.51 5.71
N TRP A 147 5.77 -3.56 5.11
CA TRP A 147 5.31 -2.48 4.23
C TRP A 147 4.86 -1.24 4.98
N VAL A 148 4.07 -1.40 6.04
CA VAL A 148 3.61 -0.25 6.83
C VAL A 148 4.74 0.32 7.69
N GLY A 149 5.68 -0.51 8.15
CA GLY A 149 6.90 -0.09 8.81
C GLY A 149 7.70 0.88 7.93
N GLU A 150 7.93 0.53 6.67
CA GLU A 150 8.57 1.42 5.69
C GLU A 150 7.78 2.73 5.49
N ILE A 151 6.46 2.65 5.35
CA ILE A 151 5.62 3.85 5.29
C ILE A 151 5.80 4.72 6.54
N MET A 152 5.87 4.12 7.73
CA MET A 152 6.05 4.85 8.99
C MET A 152 7.44 5.48 9.13
N GLU A 153 8.48 4.89 8.54
CA GLU A 153 9.80 5.54 8.42
C GLU A 153 9.71 6.80 7.54
N ARG A 154 9.10 6.70 6.35
CA ARG A 154 8.88 7.88 5.47
C ARG A 154 8.06 8.97 6.16
N VAL A 155 7.06 8.58 6.94
CA VAL A 155 6.23 9.50 7.73
C VAL A 155 7.06 10.20 8.82
N ARG A 156 7.97 9.48 9.49
CA ARG A 156 8.90 10.07 10.46
C ARG A 156 9.87 11.05 9.80
N ASP A 157 10.42 10.72 8.65
CA ASP A 157 11.28 11.64 7.90
C ASP A 157 10.54 12.90 7.48
N TYR A 158 9.34 12.75 6.95
CA TYR A 158 8.49 13.89 6.60
C TYR A 158 8.16 14.76 7.83
N GLN A 159 7.88 14.13 8.98
CA GLN A 159 7.69 14.85 10.25
C GLN A 159 8.94 15.63 10.67
N ALA A 160 10.12 15.00 10.58
CA ALA A 160 11.39 15.62 10.93
C ALA A 160 11.70 16.84 10.05
N ASN A 161 11.18 16.85 8.81
CA ASN A 161 11.26 17.95 7.87
C ASN A 161 10.12 18.97 7.97
N GLY A 162 9.33 18.94 9.05
CA GLY A 162 8.29 19.93 9.33
C GLY A 162 6.90 19.60 8.77
N GLY A 163 6.70 18.35 8.32
CA GLY A 163 5.43 17.86 7.80
C GLY A 163 4.27 17.92 8.81
N THR A 164 3.08 18.27 8.33
CA THR A 164 1.90 18.55 9.18
C THR A 164 0.82 17.48 9.12
N LEU A 165 0.66 16.82 7.96
CA LEU A 165 -0.33 15.78 7.71
C LEU A 165 0.28 14.64 6.89
N ALA A 166 0.15 13.41 7.40
CA ALA A 166 0.42 12.20 6.65
C ALA A 166 -0.87 11.38 6.48
N ILE A 167 -1.14 10.93 5.26
CA ILE A 167 -2.30 10.11 4.89
C ILE A 167 -1.75 8.78 4.39
N ILE A 168 -2.14 7.70 5.07
CA ILE A 168 -1.69 6.33 4.77
C ILE A 168 -2.89 5.55 4.26
N GLY A 169 -2.95 5.34 2.94
CA GLY A 169 -3.97 4.54 2.30
C GLY A 169 -3.66 3.05 2.31
N GLY A 170 -4.71 2.24 2.44
CA GLY A 170 -4.63 0.80 2.16
C GLY A 170 -4.20 -0.06 3.34
N LEU A 171 -4.56 0.30 4.58
CA LEU A 171 -4.35 -0.58 5.73
C LEU A 171 -5.17 -1.88 5.57
N ARG A 172 -4.50 -3.03 5.69
CA ARG A 172 -5.04 -4.38 5.44
C ARG A 172 -5.14 -5.24 6.70
N SER A 173 -4.49 -4.87 7.80
CA SER A 173 -4.51 -5.67 9.01
C SER A 173 -4.57 -4.83 10.30
N GLN A 174 -5.05 -5.45 11.39
CA GLN A 174 -5.09 -4.79 12.71
C GLN A 174 -3.69 -4.38 13.20
N PRO A 175 -2.62 -5.19 13.03
CA PRO A 175 -1.27 -4.76 13.41
C PRO A 175 -0.80 -3.49 12.68
N GLU A 176 -1.13 -3.33 11.40
CA GLU A 176 -0.85 -2.10 10.65
C GLU A 176 -1.60 -0.89 11.22
N ALA A 177 -2.88 -1.07 11.54
CA ALA A 177 -3.70 -0.05 12.17
C ALA A 177 -3.16 0.33 13.57
N ASN A 178 -2.61 -0.63 14.32
CA ASN A 178 -1.97 -0.37 15.60
C ASN A 178 -0.70 0.46 15.44
N LEU A 179 0.15 0.20 14.45
CA LEU A 179 1.33 1.04 14.18
C LEU A 179 0.96 2.51 13.95
N VAL A 180 -0.12 2.77 13.21
CA VAL A 180 -0.61 4.13 12.99
C VAL A 180 -1.06 4.77 14.31
N ARG A 181 -1.79 4.04 15.15
CA ARG A 181 -2.23 4.54 16.47
C ARG A 181 -1.09 4.76 17.44
N ASP A 182 -0.12 3.86 17.47
CA ASP A 182 1.05 3.95 18.35
C ASP A 182 1.89 5.18 18.02
N ALA A 183 1.86 5.64 16.76
CA ALA A 183 2.42 6.90 16.30
C ALA A 183 1.53 8.14 16.56
N GLY A 184 0.42 8.00 17.29
CA GLY A 184 -0.55 9.05 17.59
C GLY A 184 -1.51 9.36 16.44
N GLY A 185 -1.61 8.48 15.44
CA GLY A 185 -2.52 8.61 14.31
C GLY A 185 -3.95 8.14 14.60
N VAL A 186 -4.82 8.35 13.62
CA VAL A 186 -6.24 7.99 13.64
C VAL A 186 -6.53 7.03 12.49
N VAL A 187 -7.19 5.93 12.79
CA VAL A 187 -7.61 4.92 11.81
C VAL A 187 -9.06 5.18 11.40
N VAL A 188 -9.26 5.51 10.12
CA VAL A 188 -10.54 5.87 9.55
C VAL A 188 -11.05 4.77 8.62
N TYR A 189 -12.24 4.28 8.89
CA TYR A 189 -12.96 3.35 8.03
C TYR A 189 -13.84 4.08 7.03
N VAL A 190 -13.58 3.90 5.74
CA VAL A 190 -14.42 4.50 4.68
C VAL A 190 -15.42 3.47 4.17
N ARG A 191 -16.70 3.82 4.24
CA ARG A 191 -17.83 2.98 3.80
C ARG A 191 -18.69 3.72 2.79
N ARG A 192 -19.03 3.06 1.68
CA ARG A 192 -20.07 3.50 0.76
C ARG A 192 -21.27 2.55 0.87
N PRO A 193 -22.40 2.94 1.50
CA PRO A 193 -23.49 2.03 1.85
C PRO A 193 -24.04 1.19 0.69
N ASP A 194 -24.16 1.80 -0.49
CA ASP A 194 -24.75 1.15 -1.68
C ASP A 194 -23.72 0.46 -2.59
N THR A 195 -22.46 0.36 -2.14
CA THR A 195 -21.42 -0.36 -2.88
C THR A 195 -21.22 -1.73 -2.24
N PRO A 196 -21.48 -2.82 -2.99
CA PRO A 196 -21.21 -4.15 -2.49
C PRO A 196 -19.70 -4.35 -2.33
N GLU A 197 -19.31 -5.04 -1.25
CA GLU A 197 -17.93 -5.48 -1.09
C GLU A 197 -17.56 -6.44 -2.22
N ARG A 198 -16.43 -6.18 -2.87
CA ARG A 198 -15.84 -7.07 -3.88
C ARG A 198 -14.76 -7.94 -3.25
N ASP A 199 -14.47 -9.06 -3.90
CA ASP A 199 -13.36 -9.96 -3.56
C ASP A 199 -13.34 -10.39 -2.09
N THR A 200 -14.52 -10.67 -1.52
CA THR A 200 -14.69 -10.98 -0.09
C THR A 200 -14.00 -12.29 0.36
N SER A 201 -13.57 -13.12 -0.59
CA SER A 201 -12.77 -14.34 -0.34
C SER A 201 -11.26 -14.11 -0.39
N ASP A 202 -10.79 -12.93 -0.81
CA ASP A 202 -9.36 -12.60 -0.79
C ASP A 202 -8.88 -12.48 0.66
N ALA A 203 -7.74 -13.12 0.97
CA ALA A 203 -7.22 -13.19 2.34
C ALA A 203 -6.95 -11.79 2.95
N THR A 204 -6.58 -10.80 2.13
CA THR A 204 -6.34 -9.43 2.60
C THR A 204 -7.65 -8.71 2.88
N GLU A 205 -8.72 -8.97 2.12
CA GLU A 205 -10.05 -8.41 2.37
C GLU A 205 -10.72 -9.04 3.60
N VAL A 206 -10.48 -10.34 3.85
CA VAL A 206 -10.93 -11.01 5.09
C VAL A 206 -10.23 -10.42 6.31
N THR A 207 -8.89 -10.29 6.26
CA THR A 207 -8.10 -9.76 7.38
C THR A 207 -8.47 -8.30 7.69
N ARG A 208 -8.73 -7.49 6.66
CA ARG A 208 -9.16 -6.09 6.79
C ARG A 208 -10.41 -5.93 7.66
N LYS A 209 -11.35 -6.88 7.62
CA LYS A 209 -12.60 -6.80 8.40
C LYS A 209 -12.37 -6.81 9.90
N ALA A 210 -11.24 -7.34 10.35
CA ALA A 210 -10.86 -7.35 11.75
C ALA A 210 -10.30 -6.00 12.24
N ILE A 211 -10.06 -5.03 11.34
CA ILE A 211 -9.53 -3.72 11.71
C ILE A 211 -10.58 -2.94 12.51
N THR A 212 -10.27 -2.66 13.77
CA THR A 212 -10.94 -1.63 14.56
C THR A 212 -10.57 -0.26 14.01
N HIS A 213 -11.52 0.67 14.03
CA HIS A 213 -11.35 2.04 13.54
C HIS A 213 -11.79 3.02 14.62
N ASP A 214 -11.19 4.21 14.61
CA ASP A 214 -11.45 5.28 15.56
C ASP A 214 -12.57 6.19 15.05
N ALA A 215 -12.71 6.28 13.72
CA ALA A 215 -13.79 6.98 13.03
C ALA A 215 -14.25 6.20 11.80
N MET A 216 -15.52 6.37 11.44
CA MET A 216 -16.09 5.89 10.19
C MET A 216 -16.56 7.07 9.33
N VAL A 217 -16.11 7.13 8.09
CA VAL A 217 -16.68 8.04 7.08
C VAL A 217 -17.68 7.28 6.23
N ILE A 218 -18.93 7.75 6.25
CA ILE A 218 -20.01 7.25 5.38
C ILE A 218 -20.02 8.11 4.11
N ASN A 219 -19.49 7.55 3.04
CA ASN A 219 -19.43 8.14 1.70
C ASN A 219 -20.75 7.92 0.95
N ASN A 220 -21.80 8.63 1.36
CA ASN A 220 -23.17 8.58 0.81
C ASN A 220 -23.61 9.91 0.15
N GLY A 221 -22.73 10.90 0.05
CA GLY A 221 -23.01 12.22 -0.51
C GLY A 221 -22.38 12.47 -1.89
N THR A 222 -22.43 13.72 -2.33
CA THR A 222 -21.67 14.23 -3.48
C THR A 222 -20.18 14.38 -3.15
N LEU A 223 -19.35 14.66 -4.16
CA LEU A 223 -17.93 14.96 -3.93
C LEU A 223 -17.74 16.23 -3.08
N GLN A 224 -18.59 17.25 -3.23
CA GLN A 224 -18.51 18.46 -2.40
C GLN A 224 -18.84 18.17 -0.93
N GLN A 225 -19.87 17.35 -0.71
CA GLN A 225 -20.24 16.86 0.62
C GLN A 225 -19.13 16.01 1.26
N LEU A 226 -18.47 15.16 0.46
CA LEU A 226 -17.32 14.38 0.92
C LEU A 226 -16.13 15.28 1.29
N ASP A 227 -15.91 16.35 0.55
CA ASP A 227 -14.86 17.34 0.80
C ASP A 227 -15.11 18.11 2.10
N ALA A 228 -16.33 18.62 2.32
CA ALA A 228 -16.73 19.23 3.59
C ALA A 228 -16.62 18.25 4.78
N CYS A 229 -16.97 16.97 4.56
CA CYS A 229 -16.82 15.90 5.53
C CYS A 229 -15.34 15.66 5.89
N ALA A 230 -14.44 15.66 4.90
CA ALA A 230 -13.00 15.51 5.10
C ALA A 230 -12.41 16.70 5.87
N LEU A 231 -12.88 17.93 5.61
CA LEU A 231 -12.49 19.11 6.40
C LEU A 231 -12.88 18.96 7.87
N GLN A 232 -14.13 18.60 8.14
CA GLN A 232 -14.62 18.41 9.51
C GLN A 232 -13.81 17.33 10.24
N LEU A 233 -13.56 16.20 9.58
CA LEU A 233 -12.69 15.14 10.09
C LEU A 233 -11.30 15.68 10.43
N LEU A 234 -10.65 16.41 9.52
CA LEU A 234 -9.31 16.95 9.74
C LEU A 234 -9.26 17.96 10.90
N GLN A 235 -10.27 18.82 11.02
CA GLN A 235 -10.39 19.76 12.12
C GLN A 235 -10.54 19.05 13.48
N ASP A 236 -11.38 18.01 13.53
CA ASP A 236 -11.58 17.22 14.74
C ASP A 236 -10.32 16.42 15.12
N ILE A 237 -9.58 15.89 14.15
CA ILE A 237 -8.27 15.26 14.38
C ILE A 237 -7.30 16.27 15.01
N ARG A 238 -7.17 17.47 14.42
CA ARG A 238 -6.31 18.55 14.94
C ARG A 238 -6.72 18.99 16.34
N ALA A 239 -8.01 18.93 16.67
CA ALA A 239 -8.56 19.30 17.97
C ALA A 239 -8.54 18.15 19.00
N GLY A 240 -8.17 16.92 18.62
CA GLY A 240 -8.26 15.74 19.47
C GLY A 240 -9.71 15.35 19.84
N LYS A 241 -10.67 15.63 18.95
CA LYS A 241 -12.12 15.45 19.15
C LYS A 241 -12.76 14.58 18.08
N VAL A 242 -12.02 13.58 17.60
CA VAL A 242 -12.48 12.66 16.55
C VAL A 242 -13.82 12.02 16.96
N GLN A 243 -14.79 12.12 16.05
CA GLN A 243 -16.11 11.52 16.21
C GLN A 243 -16.11 10.08 15.72
N ALA A 244 -16.97 9.24 16.29
CA ALA A 244 -17.10 7.86 15.85
C ALA A 244 -17.58 7.75 14.40
N THR A 245 -18.39 8.70 13.93
CA THR A 245 -18.99 8.67 12.59
C THR A 245 -19.03 10.06 11.97
N TYR A 246 -18.70 10.14 10.69
CA TYR A 246 -18.83 11.30 9.82
C TYR A 246 -19.70 10.91 8.62
N ASP A 247 -20.84 11.57 8.44
CA ASP A 247 -21.78 11.28 7.36
C ASP A 247 -21.69 12.36 6.28
N ALA A 248 -21.21 11.99 5.08
CA ALA A 248 -20.96 12.96 4.02
C ALA A 248 -22.24 13.67 3.59
N ALA A 249 -23.37 12.98 3.51
CA ALA A 249 -24.64 13.59 3.11
C ALA A 249 -25.13 14.69 4.08
N HIS A 250 -24.65 14.69 5.32
CA HIS A 250 -24.99 15.66 6.35
C HIS A 250 -23.87 16.66 6.66
N ALA A 251 -22.74 16.58 5.95
CA ALA A 251 -21.68 17.56 6.11
C ALA A 251 -22.16 18.91 5.59
N THR A 252 -22.22 19.90 6.49
CA THR A 252 -22.50 21.28 6.13
C THR A 252 -21.27 21.91 5.50
N GLU A 253 -21.47 22.66 4.42
CA GLU A 253 -20.40 23.40 3.77
C GLU A 253 -19.72 24.34 4.77
N PRO A 254 -18.39 24.46 4.75
CA PRO A 254 -17.71 25.53 5.46
C PRO A 254 -18.21 26.86 4.88
N SER A 255 -18.76 27.73 5.74
CA SER A 255 -19.08 29.10 5.35
C SER A 255 -17.82 29.76 4.79
N GLU A 256 -17.87 30.23 3.54
CA GLU A 256 -16.79 31.03 2.92
C GLU A 256 -16.40 32.26 3.75
#